data_AF-A0A392M8Z4-F1
#
_entry.id   AF-A0A392M8Z4-F1
#
_cell.length_a   1.000
_cell.length_b   1.000
_cell.length_c   1.000
_cell.angle_alpha   90.00
_cell.angle_beta   90.00
_cell.angle_gamma   90.00
#
_symmetry.space_group_name_H-M   'P 1'
#
loop_
_entity.id
_entity.type
_entity.pdbx_description
1 polymer ?
#
loop_
_entity_poly.entity_id
_entity_poly.type
_entity_poly.pdbx_seq_one_letter_code
_entity_poly.pdbx_strand_id
1 'polypeptide(L)'
;AYIDFETAECEFERARVLYERLLDRTKHLKVWISYAEFEATAIDKESLDLSEEEQKEQCIKRARRVFEEALNHFRSSAPDLKEERAMLLEKWLNLEASSGELGDVSLVQSKLPKKLKKRRHVSTEDGSSRIEEFIDYLFPEETQTTNLKILEAAYKWKKQKMSSADD
;
A
#
# COMPACT_ATOMS: atom_id res chain seq x y z
N ALA A 1 -11.99 10.16 19.80
CA ALA A 1 -12.20 11.16 18.74
C ALA A 1 -13.64 11.05 18.22
N TYR A 2 -14.16 12.04 17.50
CA TYR A 2 -15.57 12.05 17.04
C TYR A 2 -15.95 10.81 16.19
N ILE A 3 -15.00 10.25 15.43
CA ILE A 3 -15.19 9.00 14.67
C ILE A 3 -15.39 7.78 15.60
N ASP A 4 -14.63 7.70 16.70
CA ASP A 4 -14.77 6.60 17.67
C ASP A 4 -16.14 6.62 18.34
N PHE A 5 -16.71 7.82 18.53
CA PHE A 5 -18.07 7.98 19.06
C PHE A 5 -19.12 7.46 18.09
N GLU A 6 -19.11 7.89 16.82
CA GLU A 6 -20.07 7.39 15.81
C GLU A 6 -19.93 5.88 15.58
N THR A 7 -18.72 5.34 15.69
CA THR A 7 -18.47 3.89 15.61
C THR A 7 -19.07 3.15 16.81
N ALA A 8 -18.99 3.72 18.02
CA ALA A 8 -19.55 3.15 19.23
C ALA A 8 -21.09 3.16 19.23
N GLU A 9 -21.69 4.17 18.58
CA GLU A 9 -23.14 4.27 18.37
C GLU A 9 -23.63 3.45 17.15
N CYS A 10 -22.76 2.64 16.52
CA CYS A 10 -23.05 1.85 15.31
C CYS A 10 -23.52 2.68 14.10
N GLU A 11 -23.26 4.00 14.09
CA GLU A 11 -23.56 4.93 12.99
C GLU A 11 -22.48 4.82 11.90
N PHE A 12 -22.34 3.62 11.32
CA PHE A 12 -21.24 3.29 10.42
C PHE A 12 -21.19 4.16 9.17
N GLU A 13 -22.34 4.58 8.64
CA GLU A 13 -22.38 5.44 7.46
C GLU A 13 -21.84 6.85 7.76
N ARG A 14 -22.12 7.38 8.95
CA ARG A 14 -21.54 8.67 9.37
C ARG A 14 -20.05 8.55 9.61
N ALA A 15 -19.61 7.45 10.23
CA ALA A 15 -18.19 7.17 10.41
C ALA A 15 -17.44 7.10 9.07
N ARG A 16 -18.01 6.46 8.03
CA ARG A 16 -17.44 6.46 6.67
C ARG A 16 -17.26 7.86 6.11
N VAL A 17 -18.30 8.68 6.15
CA VAL A 17 -18.25 10.07 5.65
C VAL A 17 -17.16 10.88 6.39
N LEU A 18 -16.99 10.65 7.69
CA LEU A 18 -15.94 11.32 8.46
C LEU A 18 -14.54 10.85 8.06
N TYR A 19 -14.33 9.55 7.82
CA TYR A 19 -13.07 9.02 7.31
C TYR A 19 -12.74 9.58 5.92
N GLU A 20 -13.70 9.60 5.00
CA GLU A 20 -13.52 10.16 3.67
C GLU A 20 -13.14 11.64 3.74
N ARG A 21 -13.86 12.44 4.54
CA ARG A 21 -13.54 13.86 4.75
C ARG A 21 -12.17 14.07 5.40
N LEU A 22 -11.77 13.18 6.31
CA LEU A 22 -10.44 13.23 6.92
C LEU A 22 -9.36 12.87 5.90
N LEU A 23 -9.63 11.89 5.04
CA LEU A 23 -8.75 11.51 3.95
C LEU A 23 -8.62 12.61 2.90
N ASP A 24 -9.65 13.40 2.64
CA ASP A 24 -9.56 14.56 1.74
C ASP A 24 -8.61 15.64 2.26
N ARG A 25 -8.51 15.78 3.59
CA ARG A 25 -7.59 16.73 4.22
C ARG A 25 -6.19 16.17 4.40
N THR A 26 -6.08 14.88 4.73
CA THR A 26 -4.81 14.23 5.05
C THR A 26 -4.76 12.82 4.46
N LYS A 27 -3.72 12.49 3.72
CA LYS A 27 -3.51 11.13 3.19
C LYS A 27 -2.51 10.34 4.03
N HIS A 28 -2.50 10.57 5.35
CA HIS A 28 -1.58 9.89 6.26
C HIS A 28 -1.88 8.40 6.40
N LEU A 29 -0.83 7.58 6.45
CA LEU A 29 -0.93 6.12 6.60
C LEU A 29 -1.82 5.70 7.77
N LYS A 30 -1.71 6.36 8.92
CA LYS A 30 -2.49 6.04 10.12
C LYS A 30 -4.00 6.18 9.90
N VAL A 31 -4.42 7.14 9.08
CA VAL A 31 -5.84 7.34 8.76
C VAL A 31 -6.33 6.22 7.86
N TRP A 32 -5.56 5.85 6.83
CA TRP A 32 -5.87 4.71 5.97
C TRP A 32 -5.99 3.39 6.73
N ILE A 33 -5.03 3.10 7.62
CA ILE A 33 -5.07 1.90 8.45
C ILE A 33 -6.30 1.91 9.36
N SER A 34 -6.56 3.02 10.05
CA SER A 34 -7.71 3.14 10.94
C SER A 34 -9.03 2.97 10.19
N TYR A 35 -9.14 3.50 8.97
CA TYR A 35 -10.35 3.34 8.17
C TYR A 35 -10.56 1.88 7.74
N ALA A 36 -9.50 1.19 7.31
CA ALA A 36 -9.59 -0.22 6.94
C ALA A 36 -9.92 -1.13 8.13
N GLU A 37 -9.32 -0.87 9.31
CA GLU A 37 -9.63 -1.58 10.55
C GLU A 37 -11.08 -1.34 11.00
N PHE A 38 -11.59 -0.12 10.83
CA PHE A 38 -13.00 0.21 11.03
C PHE A 38 -13.91 -0.62 10.11
N GLU A 39 -13.68 -0.61 8.80
CA GLU A 39 -14.54 -1.35 7.85
C GLU A 39 -14.54 -2.86 8.12
N ALA A 40 -13.43 -3.41 8.61
CA ALA A 40 -13.33 -4.83 8.96
C ALA A 40 -14.16 -5.21 10.20
N THR A 41 -14.54 -4.24 11.03
CA THR A 41 -15.26 -4.46 12.30
C THR A 41 -16.66 -3.82 12.33
N ALA A 42 -17.01 -3.03 11.32
CA ALA A 42 -18.30 -2.33 11.16
C ALA A 42 -19.45 -3.28 10.78
N ILE A 43 -19.70 -4.28 11.63
CA ILE A 43 -20.77 -5.27 11.49
C ILE A 43 -22.09 -4.66 11.98
N ASP A 44 -23.04 -4.51 11.08
CA ASP A 44 -24.39 -4.05 11.39
C ASP A 44 -25.27 -5.22 11.86
N LYS A 45 -25.27 -5.42 13.18
CA LYS A 45 -26.06 -6.47 13.85
C LYS A 45 -27.57 -6.22 13.81
N GLU A 46 -28.01 -5.02 13.46
CA GLU A 46 -29.45 -4.72 13.32
C GLU A 46 -29.98 -5.12 11.94
N SER A 47 -29.09 -5.38 10.98
CA SER A 47 -29.46 -5.92 9.67
C SER A 47 -29.91 -7.39 9.81
N LEU A 48 -31.23 -7.60 9.77
CA LEU A 48 -31.87 -8.92 9.87
C LEU A 48 -31.77 -9.76 8.58
N ASP A 49 -31.28 -9.17 7.50
CA ASP A 49 -31.35 -9.74 6.14
C ASP A 49 -30.17 -10.67 5.79
N LEU A 50 -29.11 -10.69 6.60
CA LEU A 50 -27.87 -11.41 6.31
C LEU A 50 -27.38 -12.19 7.53
N SER A 51 -26.76 -13.35 7.27
CA SER A 51 -26.05 -14.09 8.32
C SER A 51 -24.82 -13.34 8.81
N GLU A 52 -24.36 -13.64 10.03
CA GLU A 52 -23.14 -13.05 10.60
C GLU A 52 -21.91 -13.27 9.70
N GLU A 53 -21.85 -14.42 9.02
CA GLU A 53 -20.76 -14.76 8.11
C GLU A 53 -20.78 -13.89 6.84
N GLU A 54 -21.97 -13.66 6.25
CA GLU A 54 -22.14 -12.76 5.10
C GLU A 54 -21.83 -11.30 5.47
N GLN A 55 -22.26 -10.85 6.65
CA GLN A 55 -21.92 -9.51 7.15
C GLN A 55 -20.41 -9.35 7.33
N LYS A 56 -19.74 -10.35 7.92
CA LYS A 56 -18.28 -10.34 8.09
C LYS A 56 -17.55 -10.35 6.75
N GLU A 57 -18.04 -11.12 5.78
CA GLU A 57 -17.49 -11.13 4.42
C GLU A 57 -17.60 -9.74 3.77
N GLN A 58 -18.74 -9.04 3.93
CA GLN A 58 -18.90 -7.67 3.45
C GLN A 58 -17.94 -6.69 4.13
N CYS A 59 -17.75 -6.79 5.44
CA CYS A 59 -16.80 -5.96 6.20
C CYS A 59 -15.37 -6.14 5.66
N ILE A 60 -14.95 -7.39 5.46
CA ILE A 60 -13.63 -7.70 4.89
C ILE A 60 -13.51 -7.15 3.45
N LYS A 61 -14.54 -7.29 2.62
CA LYS A 61 -14.56 -6.71 1.26
C LYS A 61 -14.41 -5.19 1.26
N ARG A 62 -15.09 -4.48 2.17
CA ARG A 62 -14.95 -3.02 2.34
C ARG A 62 -13.55 -2.64 2.81
N ALA A 63 -12.99 -3.35 3.79
CA ALA A 63 -11.62 -3.13 4.26
C ALA A 63 -10.58 -3.34 3.16
N ARG A 64 -10.73 -4.39 2.34
CA ARG A 64 -9.89 -4.63 1.15
C ARG A 64 -9.93 -3.44 0.19
N ARG A 65 -11.13 -2.90 -0.09
CA ARG A 65 -11.28 -1.71 -0.95
C ARG A 65 -10.46 -0.53 -0.42
N VAL A 66 -10.54 -0.26 0.89
CA VAL A 66 -9.76 0.82 1.52
C VAL A 66 -8.26 0.58 1.40
N PHE A 67 -7.78 -0.66 1.61
CA PHE A 67 -6.36 -0.99 1.42
C PHE A 67 -5.91 -0.82 -0.04
N GLU A 68 -6.74 -1.19 -1.01
CA GLU A 68 -6.44 -1.02 -2.44
C GLU A 68 -6.38 0.45 -2.85
N GLU A 69 -7.33 1.27 -2.38
CA GLU A 69 -7.34 2.72 -2.60
C GLU A 69 -6.08 3.36 -1.99
N ALA A 70 -5.75 3.02 -0.75
CA ALA A 70 -4.55 3.48 -0.08
C ALA A 70 -3.27 3.06 -0.84
N LEU A 71 -3.21 1.80 -1.29
CA LEU A 71 -2.07 1.29 -2.06
C LEU A 71 -1.91 2.05 -3.37
N ASN A 72 -3.01 2.34 -4.06
CA ASN A 72 -2.98 3.14 -5.29
C ASN A 72 -2.49 4.57 -5.03
N HIS A 73 -2.90 5.20 -3.92
CA HIS A 73 -2.41 6.50 -3.51
C HIS A 73 -0.89 6.49 -3.28
N PHE A 74 -0.37 5.56 -2.48
CA PHE A 74 1.08 5.47 -2.22
C PHE A 74 1.89 5.10 -3.47
N ARG A 75 1.29 4.37 -4.41
CA ARG A 75 1.93 4.06 -5.70
C ARG A 75 2.00 5.27 -6.63
N SER A 76 0.92 6.05 -6.72
CA SER A 76 0.78 7.10 -7.74
C SER A 76 1.10 8.50 -7.25
N SER A 77 0.61 8.85 -6.06
CA SER A 77 0.62 10.22 -5.54
C SER A 77 1.74 10.45 -4.51
N ALA A 78 2.21 9.39 -3.87
CA ALA A 78 3.29 9.45 -2.88
C ALA A 78 4.35 8.34 -3.05
N PRO A 79 4.97 8.20 -4.24
CA PRO A 79 5.88 7.09 -4.56
C PRO A 79 7.15 7.04 -3.69
N ASP A 80 7.55 8.16 -3.09
CA ASP A 80 8.72 8.24 -2.21
C ASP A 80 8.44 7.68 -0.80
N LEU A 81 7.16 7.56 -0.41
CA LEU A 81 6.73 7.03 0.89
C LEU A 81 6.67 5.50 0.89
N LYS A 82 7.81 4.90 0.55
CA LYS A 82 7.94 3.45 0.37
C LYS A 82 7.83 2.66 1.67
N GLU A 83 8.32 3.24 2.77
CA GLU A 83 8.21 2.60 4.09
C GLU A 83 6.74 2.52 4.53
N GLU A 84 5.99 3.60 4.34
CA GLU A 84 4.57 3.66 4.65
C GLU A 84 3.77 2.69 3.80
N ARG A 85 4.09 2.60 2.50
CA ARG A 85 3.51 1.60 1.60
C ARG A 85 3.81 0.17 2.05
N ALA A 86 5.02 -0.10 2.53
CA ALA A 86 5.40 -1.41 3.08
C ALA A 86 4.58 -1.72 4.34
N MET A 87 4.49 -0.78 5.28
CA MET A 87 3.68 -0.92 6.50
C MET A 87 2.19 -1.14 6.19
N LEU A 88 1.65 -0.46 5.18
CA LEU A 88 0.26 -0.67 4.72
C LEU A 88 0.03 -2.11 4.28
N LEU A 89 0.94 -2.68 3.48
CA LEU A 89 0.85 -4.07 3.02
C LEU A 89 1.04 -5.07 4.17
N GLU A 90 1.94 -4.80 5.12
CA GLU A 90 2.08 -5.61 6.33
C GLU A 90 0.76 -5.62 7.14
N LYS A 91 0.10 -4.47 7.27
CA LYS A 91 -1.21 -4.36 7.94
C LYS A 91 -2.32 -5.09 7.20
N TRP A 92 -2.38 -4.98 5.87
CA TRP A 92 -3.35 -5.73 5.07
C TRP A 92 -3.12 -7.24 5.19
N LEU A 93 -1.87 -7.70 5.11
CA LEU A 93 -1.55 -9.12 5.29
C LEU A 93 -2.03 -9.67 6.63
N ASN A 94 -1.85 -8.90 7.71
CA ASN A 94 -2.31 -9.29 9.05
C ASN A 94 -3.83 -9.38 9.12
N LEU A 95 -4.55 -8.46 8.46
CA LEU A 95 -6.01 -8.50 8.38
C LEU A 95 -6.48 -9.79 7.70
N GLU A 96 -5.92 -10.12 6.53
CA GLU A 96 -6.24 -11.36 5.81
C GLU A 96 -5.93 -12.60 6.66
N ALA A 97 -4.76 -12.63 7.32
CA ALA A 97 -4.37 -13.75 8.17
C ALA A 97 -5.31 -13.93 9.39
N SER A 98 -5.78 -12.83 9.97
CA SER A 98 -6.69 -12.85 11.14
C SER A 98 -8.15 -13.13 10.77
N SER A 99 -8.52 -13.04 9.49
CA SER A 99 -9.91 -13.17 9.04
C SER A 99 -10.41 -14.61 8.96
N GLY A 100 -9.52 -15.61 9.12
CA GLY A 100 -9.87 -17.03 9.04
C GLY A 100 -10.16 -17.47 7.60
N GLU A 101 -11.23 -18.25 7.40
CA GLU A 101 -11.62 -18.79 6.08
C GLU A 101 -12.06 -17.70 5.08
N LEU A 102 -12.51 -16.54 5.57
CA LEU A 102 -12.88 -15.40 4.74
C LEU A 102 -11.66 -14.59 4.24
N GLY A 103 -10.49 -14.84 4.83
CA GLY A 103 -9.24 -14.16 4.51
C GLY A 103 -8.47 -14.83 3.37
N ASP A 104 -7.71 -14.03 2.63
CA ASP A 104 -6.81 -14.51 1.58
C ASP A 104 -5.48 -13.75 1.59
N VAL A 105 -4.48 -14.34 2.25
CA VAL A 105 -3.13 -13.78 2.36
C VAL A 105 -2.41 -13.69 1.01
N SER A 106 -2.79 -14.50 0.02
CA SER A 106 -2.12 -14.56 -1.28
C SER A 106 -2.29 -13.25 -2.07
N LEU A 107 -3.41 -12.55 -1.82
CA LEU A 107 -3.72 -11.24 -2.40
C LEU A 107 -2.67 -10.17 -2.06
N VAL A 108 -2.00 -10.31 -0.91
CA VAL A 108 -1.06 -9.32 -0.38
C VAL A 108 0.38 -9.81 -0.48
N GLN A 109 0.61 -11.09 -0.28
CA GLN A 109 1.95 -11.67 -0.23
C GLN A 109 2.76 -11.41 -1.51
N SER A 110 2.09 -11.44 -2.68
CA SER A 110 2.68 -11.14 -3.98
C SER A 110 3.07 -9.67 -4.19
N LYS A 111 2.58 -8.76 -3.33
CA LYS A 111 2.80 -7.30 -3.40
C LYS A 111 3.89 -6.82 -2.44
N LEU A 112 4.30 -7.65 -1.47
CA LEU A 112 5.23 -7.26 -0.42
C LEU A 112 6.61 -6.86 -0.98
N PRO A 113 7.21 -5.77 -0.48
CA PRO A 113 8.53 -5.33 -0.91
C PRO A 113 9.66 -6.15 -0.29
N LYS A 114 10.82 -6.11 -0.94
CA LYS A 114 12.09 -6.54 -0.36
C LYS A 114 12.75 -5.36 0.34
N LYS A 115 13.14 -5.54 1.61
CA LYS A 115 13.95 -4.57 2.37
C LYS A 115 15.39 -4.61 1.88
N LEU A 116 15.94 -3.47 1.50
CA LEU A 116 17.31 -3.29 1.00
C LEU A 116 18.06 -2.30 1.87
N LYS A 117 19.35 -2.58 2.12
CA LYS A 117 20.25 -1.60 2.74
C LYS A 117 20.99 -0.85 1.64
N LYS A 118 20.82 0.47 1.57
CA LYS A 118 21.50 1.34 0.59
C LYS A 118 22.41 2.34 1.28
N ARG A 119 23.39 2.82 0.53
CA ARG A 119 24.35 3.86 0.94
C ARG A 119 24.13 5.09 0.07
N ARG A 120 23.95 6.26 0.68
CA ARG A 120 23.92 7.55 -0.02
C ARG A 120 25.01 8.46 0.51
N HIS A 121 25.54 9.32 -0.35
CA HIS A 121 26.41 10.41 0.05
C HIS A 121 25.53 11.59 0.48
N VAL A 122 25.78 12.10 1.69
CA VAL A 122 25.15 13.31 2.21
C VAL A 122 26.24 14.38 2.32
N SER A 123 25.99 15.52 1.69
CA SER A 123 26.86 16.69 1.79
C SER A 123 26.69 17.33 3.16
N THR A 124 27.79 17.51 3.87
CA THR A 124 27.82 18.24 5.14
C THR A 124 28.12 19.72 4.87
N GLU A 125 27.72 20.62 5.76
CA GLU A 125 27.94 22.08 5.64
C GLU A 125 29.41 22.46 5.41
N ASP A 126 30.34 21.63 5.91
CA ASP A 126 31.79 21.78 5.73
C ASP A 126 32.31 21.31 4.35
N GLY A 127 31.45 20.92 3.42
CA GLY A 127 31.83 20.38 2.10
C GLY A 127 32.35 18.93 2.13
N SER A 128 32.41 18.29 3.30
CA SER A 128 32.76 16.88 3.44
C SER A 128 31.57 15.97 3.10
N SER A 129 31.84 14.84 2.44
CA SER A 129 30.84 13.84 2.09
C SER A 129 30.75 12.75 3.16
N ARG A 130 29.60 12.63 3.82
CA ARG A 130 29.31 11.55 4.79
C ARG A 130 28.54 10.43 4.09
N ILE A 131 28.96 9.19 4.26
CA ILE A 131 28.18 8.03 3.81
C ILE A 131 27.12 7.73 4.86
N GLU A 132 25.85 7.76 4.47
CA GLU A 132 24.72 7.37 5.32
C GLU A 132 24.12 6.06 4.82
N GLU A 133 23.97 5.08 5.72
CA GLU A 133 23.24 3.84 5.45
C GLU A 133 21.75 4.06 5.73
N PHE A 134 20.89 3.73 4.77
CA PHE A 134 19.44 3.83 4.92
C PHE A 134 18.73 2.58 4.38
N ILE A 135 17.53 2.33 4.88
CA ILE A 135 16.67 1.24 4.42
C ILE A 135 15.85 1.75 3.25
N ASP A 136 15.87 1.01 2.15
CA ASP A 136 15.02 1.21 1.00
C ASP A 136 14.15 -0.03 0.77
N TYR A 137 13.08 0.14 0.00
CA TYR A 137 12.13 -0.92 -0.33
C TYR A 137 12.04 -1.08 -1.84
N LEU A 138 12.14 -2.32 -2.29
CA LEU A 138 11.98 -2.70 -3.69
C LEU A 138 10.69 -3.49 -3.85
N PHE A 139 9.69 -2.89 -4.49
CA PHE A 139 8.41 -3.54 -4.74
C PHE A 139 8.49 -4.48 -5.95
N PRO A 140 7.73 -5.59 -5.97
CA PRO A 140 7.75 -6.54 -7.08
C PRO A 140 7.51 -5.90 -8.46
N GLU A 141 6.56 -4.96 -8.56
CA GLU A 141 6.27 -4.22 -9.80
C GLU A 141 7.46 -3.38 -10.30
N GLU A 142 8.28 -2.84 -9.40
CA GLU A 142 9.46 -2.05 -9.77
C GLU A 142 10.53 -2.94 -10.44
N THR A 143 10.68 -4.19 -9.98
CA THR A 143 11.64 -5.15 -10.56
C THR A 143 11.34 -5.49 -12.02
N GLN A 144 10.05 -5.58 -12.37
CA GLN A 144 9.62 -5.82 -13.74
C GLN A 144 10.00 -4.64 -14.63
N THR A 145 9.76 -3.40 -14.18
CA THR A 145 10.10 -2.20 -14.96
C THR A 145 11.60 -2.03 -15.19
N THR A 146 12.44 -2.38 -14.21
CA THR A 146 13.90 -2.29 -14.36
C THR A 146 14.43 -3.30 -15.38
N ASN A 147 13.92 -4.53 -15.36
CA ASN A 147 14.34 -5.57 -16.31
C ASN A 147 13.99 -5.19 -17.75
N LEU A 148 12.81 -4.62 -17.97
CA LEU A 148 12.37 -4.16 -19.31
C LEU A 148 13.27 -3.05 -19.86
N LYS A 149 13.64 -2.06 -19.05
CA LYS A 149 14.54 -0.96 -19.46
C LYS A 149 15.93 -1.47 -19.86
N ILE A 150 16.46 -2.45 -19.12
CA ILE A 150 17.76 -3.07 -19.43
C ILE A 150 17.69 -3.81 -20.79
N LEU A 151 16.62 -4.57 -21.03
CA LEU A 151 16.41 -5.28 -22.30
C LEU A 151 16.26 -4.32 -23.49
N GLU A 152 15.52 -3.22 -23.33
CA GLU A 152 15.38 -2.20 -24.37
C GLU A 152 16.72 -1.55 -24.72
N ALA A 153 17.52 -1.21 -23.71
CA ALA A 153 18.86 -0.65 -23.90
C ALA A 153 19.79 -1.64 -24.62
N ALA A 154 19.75 -2.93 -24.26
CA ALA A 154 20.52 -3.97 -24.93
C ALA A 154 20.12 -4.15 -26.40
N TYR A 155 18.81 -4.09 -26.70
CA TYR A 155 18.31 -4.13 -28.08
C TYR A 155 18.80 -2.92 -28.90
N LYS A 156 18.72 -1.70 -28.34
CA LYS A 156 19.23 -0.48 -28.98
C LYS A 156 20.73 -0.58 -29.27
N TRP A 157 21.52 -1.07 -28.31
CA TRP A 157 22.96 -1.27 -28.49
C TRP A 157 23.27 -2.29 -29.61
N LYS A 158 22.55 -3.41 -29.65
CA LYS A 158 22.70 -4.42 -30.71
C LYS A 158 22.35 -3.82 -32.08
N LYS A 159 21.26 -3.06 -32.18
CA LYS A 159 20.83 -2.39 -33.42
C LYS A 159 21.89 -1.41 -33.93
N GLN A 160 22.50 -0.62 -33.04
CA GLN A 160 23.60 0.30 -33.38
C GLN A 160 24.83 -0.44 -33.92
N LYS A 161 25.19 -1.59 -33.32
CA LYS A 161 26.30 -2.41 -33.81
C LYS A 161 26.06 -3.03 -35.19
N MET A 162 24.81 -3.39 -35.49
CA MET A 162 24.44 -3.98 -36.78
C MET A 162 24.39 -2.90 -37.86
N SER A 163 23.89 -1.69 -37.57
CA SER A 163 23.94 -0.58 -38.53
C SER A 163 25.35 -0.09 -38.81
N SER A 164 26.28 -0.19 -37.86
CA SER A 164 27.69 0.17 -38.06
C SER A 164 28.53 -0.91 -38.76
N ALA A 165 27.93 -2.05 -39.10
CA ALA A 165 28.61 -3.17 -39.77
C ALA A 165 28.21 -3.31 -41.25
N ASP A 166 27.18 -2.57 -41.70
CA ASP A 166 26.70 -2.52 -43.09
C ASP A 166 27.16 -1.23 -43.84
N ASP A 167 27.97 -0.37 -43.19
CA ASP A 167 28.73 0.76 -43.77
C ASP A 167 30.24 0.43 -43.74
#